data_AF-A0A3S3U7H0-F1
#
_entry.id   AF-A0A3S3U7H0-F1
#
_cell.length_a   1.000
_cell.length_b   1.000
_cell.length_c   1.000
_cell.angle_alpha   90.00
_cell.angle_beta   90.00
_cell.angle_gamma   90.00
#
_symmetry.space_group_name_H-M   'P 1'
#
loop_
_entity.id
_entity.type
_entity.pdbx_description
1 polymer ?
#
loop_
_entity_poly.entity_id
_entity_poly.type
_entity_poly.pdbx_seq_one_letter_code
_entity_poly.pdbx_strand_id
1 'polypeptide(L)'
;MLSQLKLNETTVVTIDWDMTPDLAFCTFSAKGLREELISTKERTCYFFIDNWGDAPKLCLMERGVRYVHILAEITAPKEIVLACIFRQGAKESTRENFPVDDILKEWLLAEVVDRESSPYLLLTIAQQPEVEDMGEPLPSAVDIGFSDEKFLLPSEPRTLTEEQVELIIRERSFYDVRLNPQGNFSGILADTGDELTVFDERTNLLWQRTGIDLCSIRTMKAKIDELNRTGFAGFDDWRMPSPEEAMSLLEPTINAKGMHLHPCFSKEQPFIFTNARRNPTGYWFVDYAQGKTYWSSGTVPGGFCRLCRKNE
;
A
#
# COMPACT_ATOMS: atom_id res chain seq x y z
N MET A 1 -25.66 -14.70 -0.51
CA MET A 1 -25.87 -15.31 -1.87
C MET A 1 -25.06 -14.46 -2.85
N LEU A 2 -24.24 -15.02 -3.75
CA LEU A 2 -23.33 -14.23 -4.60
C LEU A 2 -23.91 -14.08 -6.02
N SER A 3 -23.99 -12.84 -6.52
CA SER A 3 -24.40 -12.54 -7.90
C SER A 3 -23.21 -12.00 -8.70
N GLN A 4 -23.17 -12.23 -10.01
CA GLN A 4 -22.14 -11.65 -10.87
C GLN A 4 -22.71 -10.45 -11.62
N LEU A 5 -21.96 -9.33 -11.63
CA LEU A 5 -22.29 -8.13 -12.38
C LEU A 5 -21.21 -7.87 -13.42
N LYS A 6 -21.60 -7.75 -14.68
CA LYS A 6 -20.71 -7.37 -15.77
C LYS A 6 -20.61 -5.84 -15.84
N LEU A 7 -19.43 -5.30 -15.56
CA LEU A 7 -19.19 -3.85 -15.64
C LEU A 7 -18.83 -3.42 -17.06
N ASN A 8 -18.04 -4.23 -17.77
CA ASN A 8 -17.68 -4.03 -19.18
C ASN A 8 -17.38 -5.39 -19.84
N GLU A 9 -16.93 -5.41 -21.10
CA GLU A 9 -16.61 -6.65 -21.84
C GLU A 9 -15.55 -7.53 -21.16
N THR A 10 -14.65 -6.92 -20.38
CA THR A 10 -13.48 -7.56 -19.76
C THR A 10 -13.55 -7.69 -18.24
N THR A 11 -14.53 -7.04 -17.58
CA THR A 11 -14.60 -6.93 -16.12
C THR A 11 -15.94 -7.43 -15.60
N VAL A 12 -15.88 -8.52 -14.83
CA VAL A 12 -17.02 -9.09 -14.10
C VAL A 12 -16.67 -9.07 -12.62
N VAL A 13 -17.58 -8.55 -11.79
CA VAL A 13 -17.41 -8.50 -10.33
C VAL A 13 -18.45 -9.36 -9.64
N THR A 14 -18.09 -9.90 -8.48
CA THR A 14 -19.02 -10.66 -7.63
C THR A 14 -19.59 -9.74 -6.56
N ILE A 15 -20.92 -9.64 -6.52
CA ILE A 15 -21.67 -8.86 -5.55
C ILE A 15 -21.96 -9.69 -4.32
N ASP A 16 -21.53 -9.17 -3.16
CA ASP A 16 -21.88 -9.66 -1.84
C ASP A 16 -23.08 -8.86 -1.31
N TRP A 17 -24.25 -9.50 -1.35
CA TRP A 17 -25.50 -8.91 -0.87
C TRP A 17 -25.63 -8.88 0.65
N ASP A 18 -24.79 -9.65 1.36
CA ASP A 18 -24.82 -9.72 2.82
C ASP A 18 -23.88 -8.66 3.43
N MET A 19 -23.05 -8.01 2.59
CA MET A 19 -22.12 -6.96 2.97
C MET A 19 -22.84 -5.60 3.12
N THR A 20 -22.64 -4.96 4.27
CA THR A 20 -23.16 -3.61 4.58
C THR A 20 -22.00 -2.62 4.78
N PRO A 21 -22.23 -1.29 4.71
CA PRO A 21 -21.20 -0.30 5.04
C PRO A 21 -20.53 -0.53 6.40
N ASP A 22 -21.31 -0.86 7.43
CA ASP A 22 -20.80 -1.15 8.77
C ASP A 22 -19.97 -2.44 8.81
N LEU A 23 -20.45 -3.51 8.16
CA LEU A 23 -19.72 -4.77 8.09
C LEU A 23 -18.42 -4.62 7.30
N ALA A 24 -18.44 -3.86 6.20
CA ALA A 24 -17.26 -3.52 5.43
C ALA A 24 -16.27 -2.68 6.24
N PHE A 25 -16.76 -1.72 7.03
CA PHE A 25 -15.92 -0.97 7.96
C PHE A 25 -15.30 -1.89 9.01
N CYS A 26 -16.07 -2.78 9.63
CA CYS A 26 -15.57 -3.71 10.65
C CYS A 26 -14.57 -4.73 10.08
N THR A 27 -14.85 -5.26 8.90
CA THR A 27 -14.04 -6.29 8.22
C THR A 27 -12.73 -5.72 7.71
N PHE A 28 -12.75 -4.54 7.08
CA PHE A 28 -11.57 -4.02 6.37
C PHE A 28 -10.89 -2.83 7.08
N SER A 29 -11.38 -2.40 8.24
CA SER A 29 -10.70 -1.37 9.05
C SER A 29 -9.98 -2.02 10.24
N ALA A 30 -8.79 -1.50 10.55
CA ALA A 30 -7.83 -2.04 11.51
C ALA A 30 -8.27 -2.10 13.00
N LYS A 31 -9.58 -2.00 13.30
CA LYS A 31 -10.13 -2.02 14.66
C LYS A 31 -10.89 -3.30 15.03
N GLY A 32 -11.12 -4.24 14.09
CA GLY A 32 -12.18 -5.24 14.25
C GLY A 32 -11.77 -6.69 14.49
N LEU A 33 -10.97 -7.29 13.61
CA LEU A 33 -10.74 -8.74 13.64
C LEU A 33 -9.27 -9.14 13.55
N ARG A 34 -8.98 -10.23 14.27
CA ARG A 34 -7.70 -10.90 14.49
C ARG A 34 -6.95 -11.18 13.18
N GLU A 35 -5.64 -11.29 13.33
CA GLU A 35 -4.56 -11.55 12.35
C GLU A 35 -4.71 -12.82 11.49
N GLU A 36 -5.86 -13.48 11.47
CA GLU A 36 -6.09 -14.71 10.71
C GLU A 36 -7.14 -14.45 9.62
N LEU A 37 -6.69 -14.49 8.36
CA LEU A 37 -7.49 -14.62 7.12
C LEU A 37 -8.14 -13.36 6.54
N ILE A 38 -7.39 -12.27 6.33
CA ILE A 38 -7.79 -11.33 5.26
C ILE A 38 -6.61 -11.18 4.29
N SER A 39 -6.81 -11.72 3.09
CA SER A 39 -5.85 -11.54 2.01
C SER A 39 -5.82 -10.06 1.62
N THR A 40 -4.65 -9.45 1.48
CA THR A 40 -4.52 -8.06 0.97
C THR A 40 -4.99 -7.93 -0.47
N LYS A 41 -5.22 -9.06 -1.17
CA LYS A 41 -5.74 -9.14 -2.53
C LYS A 41 -7.24 -9.43 -2.61
N GLU A 42 -7.89 -9.79 -1.51
CA GLU A 42 -9.33 -10.04 -1.51
C GLU A 42 -10.09 -8.72 -1.67
N ARG A 43 -11.07 -8.76 -2.56
CA ARG A 43 -11.95 -7.63 -2.86
C ARG A 43 -13.38 -8.13 -2.81
N THR A 44 -14.23 -7.36 -2.14
CA THR A 44 -15.66 -7.60 -2.05
C THR A 44 -16.37 -6.41 -2.69
N CYS A 45 -17.30 -6.69 -3.59
CA CYS A 45 -18.16 -5.65 -4.15
C CYS A 45 -19.53 -5.69 -3.50
N TYR A 46 -20.09 -4.54 -3.14
CA TYR A 46 -21.43 -4.44 -2.55
C TYR A 46 -22.10 -3.12 -2.89
N PHE A 47 -23.43 -3.10 -2.89
CA PHE A 47 -24.21 -1.89 -3.11
C PHE A 47 -24.53 -1.19 -1.78
N PHE A 48 -24.50 0.13 -1.79
CA PHE A 48 -24.90 0.94 -0.65
C PHE A 48 -25.43 2.31 -1.08
N ILE A 49 -26.15 2.98 -0.18
CA ILE A 49 -26.60 4.35 -0.38
C ILE A 49 -25.64 5.28 0.37
N ASP A 50 -24.97 6.17 -0.34
CA ASP A 50 -24.24 7.30 0.22
C ASP A 50 -25.22 8.47 0.44
N ASN A 51 -25.50 8.81 1.70
CA ASN A 51 -26.35 9.94 2.07
C ASN A 51 -25.58 11.07 2.78
N TRP A 52 -24.28 11.22 2.51
CA TRP A 52 -23.48 12.33 3.06
C TRP A 52 -23.65 13.65 2.28
N GLY A 53 -24.01 13.56 1.00
CA GLY A 53 -24.16 14.70 0.09
C GLY A 53 -25.52 15.42 0.19
N ASP A 54 -25.80 16.28 -0.79
CA ASP A 54 -27.07 17.03 -0.88
C ASP A 54 -28.26 16.14 -1.26
N ALA A 55 -28.02 14.98 -1.86
CA ALA A 55 -29.01 13.98 -2.22
C ALA A 55 -28.42 12.56 -2.09
N PRO A 56 -29.24 11.55 -1.73
CA PRO A 56 -28.78 10.18 -1.62
C PRO A 56 -28.36 9.61 -2.97
N LYS A 57 -27.22 8.90 -2.98
CA LYS A 57 -26.67 8.24 -4.16
C LYS A 57 -26.56 6.75 -3.93
N LEU A 58 -27.05 5.96 -4.89
CA LEU A 58 -26.84 4.52 -4.87
C LEU A 58 -25.53 4.18 -5.58
N CYS A 59 -24.64 3.48 -4.90
CA CYS A 59 -23.27 3.26 -5.33
C CYS A 59 -22.90 1.77 -5.26
N LEU A 60 -22.05 1.34 -6.20
CA LEU A 60 -21.36 0.06 -6.15
C LEU A 60 -19.96 0.29 -5.59
N MET A 61 -19.68 -0.24 -4.40
CA MET A 61 -18.37 -0.19 -3.74
C MET A 61 -17.56 -1.43 -4.07
N GLU A 62 -16.26 -1.28 -4.35
CA GLU A 62 -15.22 -2.30 -4.22
C GLU A 62 -14.42 -2.01 -2.96
N ARG A 63 -14.51 -2.93 -1.99
CA ARG A 63 -13.80 -2.84 -0.72
C ARG A 63 -12.82 -4.00 -0.55
N GLY A 64 -11.62 -3.68 -0.14
CA GLY A 64 -10.61 -4.62 0.36
C GLY A 64 -9.69 -3.87 1.32
N VAL A 65 -8.73 -4.50 1.98
CA VAL A 65 -7.88 -3.82 3.00
C VAL A 65 -7.30 -2.49 2.52
N ARG A 66 -6.94 -2.40 1.23
CA ARG A 66 -6.39 -1.20 0.56
C ARG A 66 -7.33 -0.51 -0.43
N TYR A 67 -8.44 -1.16 -0.75
CA TYR A 67 -9.32 -0.73 -1.82
C TYR A 67 -10.57 -0.11 -1.20
N VAL A 68 -10.84 1.14 -1.55
CA VAL A 68 -12.08 1.87 -1.25
C VAL A 68 -12.46 2.59 -2.53
N HIS A 69 -13.12 1.89 -3.44
CA HIS A 69 -13.45 2.43 -4.75
C HIS A 69 -14.95 2.38 -4.99
N ILE A 70 -15.54 3.51 -5.38
CA ILE A 70 -16.89 3.51 -5.94
C ILE A 70 -16.76 3.15 -7.41
N LEU A 71 -17.04 1.89 -7.77
CA LEU A 71 -16.93 1.39 -9.14
C LEU A 71 -17.97 2.02 -10.07
N ALA A 72 -19.18 2.24 -9.55
CA ALA A 72 -20.29 2.79 -10.30
C ALA A 72 -21.27 3.56 -9.42
N GLU A 73 -21.92 4.57 -9.99
CA GLU A 73 -23.14 5.20 -9.49
C GLU A 73 -24.35 4.58 -10.21
N ILE A 74 -25.42 4.29 -9.48
CA ILE A 74 -26.62 3.66 -9.99
C ILE A 74 -27.74 4.70 -9.97
N THR A 75 -28.26 5.07 -11.15
CA THR A 75 -29.30 6.09 -11.28
C THR A 75 -30.69 5.52 -11.02
N ALA A 76 -30.91 4.97 -9.83
CA ALA A 76 -32.21 4.46 -9.40
C ALA A 76 -33.24 5.59 -9.25
N PRO A 77 -34.54 5.30 -9.42
CA PRO A 77 -35.60 6.26 -9.09
C PRO A 77 -35.45 6.80 -7.67
N LYS A 78 -35.61 8.11 -7.47
CA LYS A 78 -35.40 8.74 -6.15
C LYS A 78 -36.33 8.17 -5.09
N GLU A 79 -37.54 7.81 -5.51
CA GLU A 79 -38.60 7.28 -4.65
C GLU A 79 -38.19 5.95 -4.01
N ILE A 80 -37.52 5.07 -4.76
CA ILE A 80 -37.10 3.76 -4.22
C ILE A 80 -35.92 3.89 -3.27
N VAL A 81 -34.98 4.82 -3.56
CA VAL A 81 -33.82 5.10 -2.69
C VAL A 81 -34.27 5.74 -1.38
N LEU A 82 -35.14 6.76 -1.44
CA LEU A 82 -35.68 7.40 -0.23
C LEU A 82 -36.54 6.44 0.60
N ALA A 83 -37.35 5.59 -0.05
CA ALA A 83 -38.12 4.58 0.66
C ALA A 83 -37.24 3.53 1.37
N CYS A 84 -36.06 3.22 0.83
CA CYS A 84 -35.05 2.39 1.49
C CYS A 84 -34.52 3.06 2.78
N ILE A 85 -34.16 4.35 2.70
CA ILE A 85 -33.69 5.13 3.86
C ILE A 85 -34.78 5.22 4.95
N PHE A 86 -36.03 5.53 4.56
CA PHE A 86 -37.13 5.68 5.51
C PHE A 86 -37.49 4.37 6.23
N ARG A 87 -37.42 3.23 5.53
CA ARG A 87 -37.66 1.91 6.14
C ARG A 87 -36.60 1.52 7.17
N GLN A 88 -35.41 2.11 7.07
CA GLN A 88 -34.33 1.96 8.05
C GLN A 88 -34.44 2.95 9.22
N GLY A 89 -35.55 3.70 9.31
CA GLY A 89 -35.83 4.60 10.43
C GLY A 89 -35.11 5.95 10.35
N ALA A 90 -34.43 6.24 9.23
CA ALA A 90 -33.73 7.48 9.00
C ALA A 90 -34.61 8.52 8.27
N LYS A 91 -34.19 9.78 8.32
CA LYS A 91 -34.77 10.87 7.53
C LYS A 91 -33.87 11.14 6.33
N GLU A 92 -34.40 11.81 5.32
CA GLU A 92 -33.62 12.23 4.15
C GLU A 92 -32.40 13.06 4.55
N SER A 93 -32.53 13.90 5.59
CA SER A 93 -31.45 14.73 6.12
C SER A 93 -30.40 13.99 6.96
N THR A 94 -30.54 12.67 7.18
CA THR A 94 -29.61 11.89 8.01
C THR A 94 -28.31 11.65 7.24
N ARG A 95 -27.18 12.16 7.74
CA ARG A 95 -25.87 11.99 7.11
C ARG A 95 -25.21 10.67 7.52
N GLU A 96 -25.47 9.63 6.75
CA GLU A 96 -24.99 8.26 7.01
C GLU A 96 -24.97 7.45 5.70
N ASN A 97 -24.27 6.31 5.69
CA ASN A 97 -24.36 5.33 4.62
C ASN A 97 -25.38 4.24 4.97
N PHE A 98 -26.32 3.94 4.07
CA PHE A 98 -27.34 2.92 4.30
C PHE A 98 -27.07 1.65 3.49
N PRO A 99 -27.26 0.45 4.06
CA PRO A 99 -27.32 -0.78 3.27
C PRO A 99 -28.54 -0.78 2.33
N VAL A 100 -28.45 -1.60 1.29
CA VAL A 100 -29.57 -1.91 0.40
C VAL A 100 -30.49 -2.93 1.09
N ASP A 101 -31.79 -2.64 1.13
CA ASP A 101 -32.79 -3.61 1.62
C ASP A 101 -33.34 -4.51 0.51
N ASP A 102 -34.16 -5.49 0.87
CA ASP A 102 -34.67 -6.51 -0.05
C ASP A 102 -35.42 -5.93 -1.26
N ILE A 103 -36.18 -4.84 -1.09
CA ILE A 103 -36.94 -4.24 -2.19
C ILE A 103 -35.99 -3.55 -3.18
N LEU A 104 -35.02 -2.78 -2.66
CA LEU A 104 -34.04 -2.12 -3.53
C LEU A 104 -33.09 -3.16 -4.18
N LYS A 105 -32.81 -4.27 -3.49
CA LYS A 105 -32.08 -5.42 -4.04
C LYS A 105 -32.83 -6.09 -5.19
N GLU A 106 -34.12 -6.36 -5.04
CA GLU A 106 -34.95 -6.91 -6.13
C GLU A 106 -34.93 -6.02 -7.36
N TRP A 107 -35.03 -4.69 -7.16
CA TRP A 107 -34.92 -3.73 -8.25
C TRP A 107 -33.52 -3.74 -8.90
N LEU A 108 -32.44 -3.76 -8.10
CA LEU A 108 -31.07 -3.85 -8.61
C LEU A 108 -30.83 -5.14 -9.40
N LEU A 109 -31.39 -6.27 -8.95
CA LEU A 109 -31.30 -7.52 -9.70
C LEU A 109 -31.97 -7.39 -11.08
N ALA A 110 -33.22 -6.92 -11.11
CA ALA A 110 -34.00 -6.84 -12.36
C ALA A 110 -33.48 -5.78 -13.35
N GLU A 111 -32.98 -4.65 -12.86
CA GLU A 111 -32.67 -3.48 -13.68
C GLU A 111 -31.16 -3.28 -13.90
N VAL A 112 -30.31 -3.84 -13.06
CA VAL A 112 -28.84 -3.63 -13.11
C VAL A 112 -28.07 -4.93 -13.29
N VAL A 113 -28.32 -5.95 -12.46
CA VAL A 113 -27.46 -7.15 -12.39
C VAL A 113 -27.79 -8.19 -13.46
N ASP A 114 -29.08 -8.49 -13.66
CA ASP A 114 -29.52 -9.56 -14.56
C ASP A 114 -29.64 -9.11 -16.02
N ARG A 115 -29.37 -7.82 -16.31
CA ARG A 115 -29.38 -7.26 -17.66
C ARG A 115 -28.00 -7.31 -18.29
N GLU A 116 -27.94 -7.62 -19.59
CA GLU A 116 -26.67 -7.56 -20.34
C GLU A 116 -26.09 -6.15 -20.43
N SER A 117 -26.96 -5.13 -20.48
CA SER A 117 -26.61 -3.72 -20.46
C SER A 117 -27.68 -2.94 -19.71
N SER A 118 -27.30 -2.32 -18.60
CA SER A 118 -28.20 -1.51 -17.78
C SER A 118 -28.01 -0.02 -18.08
N PRO A 119 -29.08 0.72 -18.42
CA PRO A 119 -29.00 2.17 -18.56
C PRO A 119 -28.85 2.88 -17.22
N TYR A 120 -29.04 2.17 -16.10
CA TYR A 120 -28.96 2.71 -14.75
C TYR A 120 -27.55 2.60 -14.15
N LEU A 121 -26.65 1.85 -14.77
CA LEU A 121 -25.28 1.66 -14.30
C LEU A 121 -24.35 2.70 -14.95
N LEU A 122 -23.96 3.72 -14.18
CA LEU A 122 -22.95 4.69 -14.59
C LEU A 122 -21.61 4.32 -13.98
N LEU A 123 -20.69 3.76 -14.78
CA LEU A 123 -19.35 3.46 -14.33
C LEU A 123 -18.63 4.75 -13.92
N THR A 124 -18.17 4.79 -12.67
CA THR A 124 -17.46 5.94 -12.12
C THR A 124 -15.96 5.85 -12.42
N ILE A 125 -15.44 4.62 -12.64
CA ILE A 125 -14.02 4.40 -12.84
C ILE A 125 -13.78 3.60 -14.12
N ALA A 126 -13.25 4.26 -15.15
CA ALA A 126 -12.35 3.60 -16.08
C ALA A 126 -11.06 3.30 -15.29
N GLN A 127 -10.94 2.12 -14.69
CA GLN A 127 -9.68 1.72 -14.05
C GLN A 127 -8.65 1.49 -15.15
N GLN A 128 -7.95 2.53 -15.57
CA GLN A 128 -6.55 2.30 -15.92
C GLN A 128 -5.85 2.12 -14.57
N PRO A 129 -5.12 1.01 -14.34
CA PRO A 129 -4.18 0.98 -13.22
C PRO A 129 -3.30 2.21 -13.42
N GLU A 130 -3.33 3.13 -12.47
CA GLU A 130 -2.49 4.32 -12.52
C GLU A 130 -1.05 3.79 -12.48
N VAL A 131 -0.40 3.74 -13.65
CA VAL A 131 0.99 3.31 -13.75
C VAL A 131 1.76 4.33 -12.94
N GLU A 132 2.34 3.87 -11.83
CA GLU A 132 3.11 4.74 -10.97
C GLU A 132 4.25 5.34 -11.79
N ASP A 133 4.32 6.67 -11.84
CA ASP A 133 5.43 7.37 -12.47
C ASP A 133 6.72 7.08 -11.67
N MET A 134 7.61 6.28 -12.22
CA MET A 134 8.87 5.89 -11.58
C MET A 134 10.00 6.92 -11.79
N GLY A 135 9.64 8.13 -12.23
CA GLY A 135 10.56 9.21 -12.56
C GLY A 135 11.34 8.96 -13.85
N GLU A 136 12.32 9.83 -14.09
CA GLU A 136 13.22 9.69 -15.24
C GLU A 136 14.00 8.37 -15.18
N PRO A 137 14.23 7.71 -16.33
CA PRO A 137 15.06 6.51 -16.39
C PRO A 137 16.45 6.75 -15.78
N LEU A 138 16.88 5.81 -14.93
CA LEU A 138 18.22 5.85 -14.35
C LEU A 138 19.26 5.46 -15.41
N PRO A 139 20.47 6.03 -15.37
CA PRO A 139 21.58 5.60 -16.21
C PRO A 139 22.03 4.17 -15.85
N SER A 140 22.70 3.49 -16.78
CA SER A 140 23.34 2.21 -16.46
C SER A 140 24.59 2.40 -15.60
N ALA A 141 24.99 1.38 -14.85
CA ALA A 141 26.23 1.39 -14.05
C ALA A 141 27.47 1.77 -14.90
N VAL A 142 27.52 1.30 -16.15
CA VAL A 142 28.61 1.60 -17.09
C VAL A 142 28.65 3.10 -17.44
N ASP A 143 27.48 3.72 -17.62
CA ASP A 143 27.37 5.15 -17.95
C ASP A 143 27.71 6.05 -16.76
N ILE A 144 27.40 5.60 -15.54
CA ILE A 144 27.78 6.30 -14.31
C ILE A 144 29.30 6.27 -14.13
N GLY A 145 29.92 5.10 -14.35
CA GLY A 145 31.38 4.94 -14.22
C GLY A 145 31.89 5.23 -12.80
N PHE A 146 31.11 4.89 -11.77
CA PHE A 146 31.48 5.16 -10.38
C PHE A 146 32.73 4.38 -9.99
N SER A 147 33.77 5.10 -9.55
CA SER A 147 35.08 4.51 -9.22
C SER A 147 35.55 4.82 -7.80
N ASP A 148 34.77 5.55 -7.01
CA ASP A 148 35.16 5.89 -5.64
C ASP A 148 35.00 4.68 -4.70
N GLU A 149 35.50 4.82 -3.47
CA GLU A 149 35.38 3.79 -2.46
C GLU A 149 33.91 3.54 -2.09
N LYS A 150 33.52 2.26 -2.13
CA LYS A 150 32.18 1.81 -1.75
C LYS A 150 31.95 2.03 -0.25
N PHE A 151 30.80 2.61 0.08
CA PHE A 151 30.38 2.86 1.45
C PHE A 151 29.69 1.64 2.05
N LEU A 152 30.47 0.80 2.73
CA LEU A 152 29.97 -0.46 3.31
C LEU A 152 29.09 -0.22 4.54
N LEU A 153 27.85 -0.69 4.46
CA LEU A 153 26.88 -0.63 5.54
C LEU A 153 26.77 -1.98 6.26
N PRO A 154 26.53 -2.00 7.58
CA PRO A 154 26.34 -3.24 8.30
C PRO A 154 25.06 -3.94 7.83
N SER A 155 25.12 -5.25 7.63
CA SER A 155 23.98 -6.07 7.21
C SER A 155 23.39 -6.92 8.33
N GLU A 156 24.14 -7.15 9.41
CA GLU A 156 23.76 -8.11 10.44
C GLU A 156 22.62 -7.60 11.35
N PRO A 157 21.61 -8.44 11.64
CA PRO A 157 20.59 -8.13 12.63
C PRO A 157 21.20 -7.81 13.99
N ARG A 158 20.73 -6.72 14.62
CA ARG A 158 21.21 -6.28 15.93
C ARG A 158 20.15 -5.53 16.72
N THR A 159 20.42 -5.34 18.01
CA THR A 159 19.58 -4.54 18.88
C THR A 159 20.20 -3.16 19.07
N LEU A 160 19.42 -2.10 18.87
CA LEU A 160 19.86 -0.71 19.02
C LEU A 160 18.99 0.05 20.01
N THR A 161 19.60 0.97 20.77
CA THR A 161 18.90 2.02 21.52
C THR A 161 18.62 3.23 20.63
N GLU A 162 17.81 4.17 21.11
CA GLU A 162 17.52 5.40 20.38
C GLU A 162 18.79 6.25 20.23
N GLU A 163 19.60 6.36 21.28
CA GLU A 163 20.87 7.09 21.28
C GLU A 163 21.86 6.52 20.26
N GLN A 164 21.90 5.20 20.10
CA GLN A 164 22.76 4.56 19.09
C GLN A 164 22.29 4.89 17.67
N VAL A 165 20.99 4.90 17.40
CA VAL A 165 20.45 5.30 16.10
C VAL A 165 20.72 6.78 15.82
N GLU A 166 20.58 7.65 16.81
CA GLU A 166 20.92 9.08 16.69
C GLU A 166 22.39 9.30 16.34
N LEU A 167 23.31 8.54 16.97
CA LEU A 167 24.74 8.58 16.66
C LEU A 167 25.00 8.13 15.22
N ILE A 168 24.41 7.02 14.80
CA ILE A 168 24.54 6.50 13.43
C ILE A 168 24.11 7.54 12.39
N ILE A 169 22.95 8.16 12.58
CA ILE A 169 22.41 9.19 11.68
C ILE A 169 23.43 10.33 11.50
N ARG A 170 24.01 10.82 12.61
CA ARG A 170 24.97 11.93 12.60
C ARG A 170 26.32 11.53 12.00
N GLU A 171 26.90 10.44 12.46
CA GLU A 171 28.24 9.97 12.05
C GLU A 171 28.31 9.58 10.57
N ARG A 172 27.20 9.06 10.03
CA ARG A 172 27.10 8.65 8.62
C ARG A 172 26.51 9.73 7.71
N SER A 173 26.17 10.89 8.28
CA SER A 173 25.52 12.01 7.56
C SER A 173 24.25 11.62 6.82
N PHE A 174 23.50 10.64 7.33
CA PHE A 174 22.19 10.29 6.79
C PHE A 174 21.20 11.42 7.04
N TYR A 175 20.33 11.67 6.07
CA TYR A 175 19.25 12.63 6.24
C TYR A 175 18.26 12.14 7.30
N ASP A 176 17.89 13.02 8.23
CA ASP A 176 16.73 12.85 9.11
C ASP A 176 16.18 14.25 9.40
N VAL A 177 14.91 14.49 9.09
CA VAL A 177 14.30 15.83 9.17
C VAL A 177 14.45 16.50 10.55
N ARG A 178 14.62 15.72 11.62
CA ARG A 178 14.78 16.23 12.99
C ARG A 178 16.21 16.13 13.51
N LEU A 179 16.84 14.98 13.36
CA LEU A 179 18.12 14.67 13.99
C LEU A 179 19.30 15.16 13.17
N ASN A 180 19.17 15.17 11.84
CA ASN A 180 20.20 15.61 10.91
C ASN A 180 19.59 16.18 9.61
N PRO A 181 18.94 17.36 9.67
CA PRO A 181 18.23 17.93 8.53
C PRO A 181 19.15 18.40 7.39
N GLN A 182 20.46 18.47 7.64
CA GLN A 182 21.49 18.78 6.66
C GLN A 182 22.27 17.52 6.22
N GLY A 183 21.82 16.33 6.61
CA GLY A 183 22.37 15.08 6.12
C GLY A 183 22.23 15.02 4.60
N ASN A 184 23.34 14.68 3.94
CA ASN A 184 23.49 14.73 2.49
C ASN A 184 24.04 13.42 1.92
N PHE A 185 24.01 12.34 2.71
CA PHE A 185 24.20 11.01 2.15
C PHE A 185 23.09 10.75 1.13
N SER A 186 23.47 10.40 -0.09
CA SER A 186 22.56 9.98 -1.15
C SER A 186 23.20 8.81 -1.91
N GLY A 187 22.40 7.88 -2.42
CA GLY A 187 22.91 6.76 -3.21
C GLY A 187 23.42 7.21 -4.58
N ILE A 188 24.07 6.30 -5.31
CA ILE A 188 24.34 6.47 -6.74
C ILE A 188 23.57 5.37 -7.46
N LEU A 189 22.37 5.71 -7.90
CA LEU A 189 21.39 4.73 -8.38
C LEU A 189 21.57 4.48 -9.88
N ALA A 190 21.74 3.22 -10.23
CA ALA A 190 21.87 2.70 -11.59
C ALA A 190 20.68 1.80 -11.93
N ASP A 191 20.25 1.87 -13.19
CA ASP A 191 19.30 0.91 -13.71
C ASP A 191 19.96 -0.44 -13.98
N THR A 192 19.26 -1.51 -13.62
CA THR A 192 19.67 -2.89 -13.91
C THR A 192 19.01 -3.44 -15.17
N GLY A 193 18.06 -2.71 -15.75
CA GLY A 193 17.38 -3.07 -17.00
C GLY A 193 16.32 -4.15 -16.87
N ASP A 194 15.97 -4.57 -15.65
CA ASP A 194 14.94 -5.57 -15.37
C ASP A 194 13.59 -4.97 -14.96
N GLU A 195 13.51 -3.64 -14.81
CA GLU A 195 12.36 -2.88 -14.27
C GLU A 195 11.93 -3.25 -12.83
N LEU A 196 12.62 -4.21 -12.19
CA LEU A 196 12.31 -4.76 -10.88
C LEU A 196 13.26 -4.27 -9.80
N THR A 197 14.50 -3.97 -10.17
CA THR A 197 15.59 -3.66 -9.26
C THR A 197 16.31 -2.36 -9.61
N VAL A 198 17.04 -1.83 -8.63
CA VAL A 198 17.93 -0.65 -8.77
C VAL A 198 19.21 -0.98 -8.05
N PHE A 199 20.33 -0.74 -8.69
CA PHE A 199 21.65 -0.92 -8.09
C PHE A 199 22.15 0.39 -7.50
N ASP A 200 22.56 0.41 -6.24
CA ASP A 200 23.23 1.54 -5.63
C ASP A 200 24.74 1.30 -5.65
N GLU A 201 25.43 1.96 -6.57
CA GLU A 201 26.89 1.91 -6.78
C GLU A 201 27.66 2.34 -5.51
N ARG A 202 27.10 3.29 -4.75
CA ARG A 202 27.76 3.83 -3.56
C ARG A 202 27.78 2.81 -2.43
N THR A 203 26.67 2.12 -2.18
CA THR A 203 26.57 1.13 -1.08
C THR A 203 26.83 -0.31 -1.53
N ASN A 204 26.93 -0.54 -2.84
CA ASN A 204 27.05 -1.86 -3.46
C ASN A 204 25.86 -2.78 -3.12
N LEU A 205 24.66 -2.19 -3.05
CA LEU A 205 23.42 -2.89 -2.74
C LEU A 205 22.51 -2.90 -3.95
N LEU A 206 21.89 -4.04 -4.20
CA LEU A 206 20.77 -4.15 -5.12
C LEU A 206 19.48 -4.06 -4.32
N TRP A 207 18.58 -3.20 -4.76
CA TRP A 207 17.30 -2.91 -4.10
C TRP A 207 16.14 -3.30 -4.98
N GLN A 208 15.05 -3.74 -4.36
CA GLN A 208 13.76 -3.83 -5.07
C GLN A 208 13.19 -2.44 -5.37
N ARG A 209 12.64 -2.22 -6.57
CA ARG A 209 11.89 -1.01 -6.97
C ARG A 209 10.52 -0.93 -6.31
N THR A 210 9.88 -2.08 -6.15
CA THR A 210 8.70 -2.28 -5.30
C THR A 210 9.11 -3.02 -4.03
N GLY A 211 8.19 -3.38 -3.16
CA GLY A 211 8.52 -4.03 -1.89
C GLY A 211 7.48 -5.04 -1.45
N ILE A 212 7.76 -5.67 -0.31
CA ILE A 212 6.80 -6.49 0.39
C ILE A 212 5.76 -5.59 1.04
N ASP A 213 4.53 -5.91 0.71
CA ASP A 213 3.38 -5.19 1.21
C ASP A 213 3.10 -5.40 2.71
N LEU A 214 2.34 -4.48 3.32
CA LEU A 214 1.99 -4.48 4.74
C LEU A 214 1.55 -5.87 5.20
N CYS A 215 2.35 -6.46 6.09
CA CYS A 215 2.05 -7.76 6.66
C CYS A 215 2.72 -7.93 8.01
N SER A 216 2.36 -9.00 8.72
CA SER A 216 3.00 -9.27 9.99
C SER A 216 4.49 -9.60 9.82
N ILE A 217 5.31 -9.44 10.85
CA ILE A 217 6.74 -9.79 10.78
C ILE A 217 6.94 -11.29 10.51
N ARG A 218 6.03 -12.14 11.03
CA ARG A 218 6.04 -13.57 10.74
C ARG A 218 5.75 -13.83 9.25
N THR A 219 4.72 -13.17 8.71
CA THR A 219 4.35 -13.28 7.28
C THR A 219 5.44 -12.71 6.38
N MET A 220 6.09 -11.62 6.79
CA MET A 220 7.19 -10.99 6.07
C MET A 220 8.35 -11.96 5.87
N LYS A 221 8.77 -12.68 6.93
CA LYS A 221 9.79 -13.72 6.82
C LYS A 221 9.41 -14.81 5.82
N ALA A 222 8.19 -15.34 5.93
CA ALA A 222 7.71 -16.36 4.99
C ALA A 222 7.67 -15.86 3.53
N LYS A 223 7.30 -14.59 3.30
CA LYS A 223 7.33 -13.96 1.98
C LYS A 223 8.76 -13.81 1.45
N ILE A 224 9.73 -13.47 2.29
CA ILE A 224 11.15 -13.38 1.90
C ILE A 224 11.67 -14.77 1.51
N ASP A 225 11.39 -15.80 2.31
CA ASP A 225 11.81 -17.18 2.02
C ASP A 225 11.24 -17.67 0.69
N GLU A 226 9.95 -17.39 0.42
CA GLU A 226 9.31 -17.74 -0.84
C GLU A 226 9.86 -16.94 -2.03
N LEU A 227 10.11 -15.64 -1.84
CA LEU A 227 10.69 -14.76 -2.86
C LEU A 227 12.09 -15.25 -3.28
N ASN A 228 12.89 -15.68 -2.31
CA ASN A 228 14.19 -16.29 -2.55
C ASN A 228 14.09 -17.65 -3.24
N ARG A 229 13.18 -18.52 -2.78
CA ARG A 229 12.95 -19.84 -3.40
C ARG A 229 12.50 -19.74 -4.87
N THR A 230 11.81 -18.66 -5.21
CA THR A 230 11.31 -18.39 -6.58
C THR A 230 12.30 -17.64 -7.46
N GLY A 231 13.43 -17.17 -6.91
CA GLY A 231 14.50 -16.54 -7.68
C GLY A 231 14.12 -15.15 -8.21
N PHE A 232 13.53 -14.28 -7.38
CA PHE A 232 13.14 -12.93 -7.80
C PHE A 232 14.32 -12.15 -8.39
N ALA A 233 14.11 -11.60 -9.59
CA ALA A 233 15.15 -10.94 -10.40
C ALA A 233 16.41 -11.81 -10.63
N GLY A 234 16.26 -13.14 -10.59
CA GLY A 234 17.36 -14.10 -10.75
C GLY A 234 18.16 -14.39 -9.48
N PHE A 235 17.71 -13.93 -8.32
CA PHE A 235 18.46 -13.98 -7.06
C PHE A 235 17.65 -14.62 -5.92
N ASP A 236 18.36 -15.24 -4.97
CA ASP A 236 17.80 -16.08 -3.89
C ASP A 236 18.29 -15.72 -2.47
N ASP A 237 18.92 -14.56 -2.31
CA ASP A 237 19.55 -14.08 -1.07
C ASP A 237 19.01 -12.72 -0.60
N TRP A 238 17.79 -12.36 -1.04
CA TRP A 238 17.12 -11.14 -0.61
C TRP A 238 16.86 -11.15 0.88
N ARG A 239 17.06 -10.00 1.52
CA ARG A 239 16.87 -9.84 2.97
C ARG A 239 16.28 -8.49 3.33
N MET A 240 15.78 -8.40 4.57
CA MET A 240 15.46 -7.11 5.16
C MET A 240 16.73 -6.25 5.30
N PRO A 241 16.65 -4.94 5.04
CA PRO A 241 17.78 -4.04 5.20
C PRO A 241 18.10 -3.82 6.68
N SER A 242 19.34 -3.44 6.97
CA SER A 242 19.67 -2.84 8.27
C SER A 242 19.12 -1.42 8.37
N PRO A 243 19.11 -0.81 9.57
CA PRO A 243 18.75 0.59 9.73
C PRO A 243 19.58 1.51 8.85
N GLU A 244 20.90 1.32 8.79
CA GLU A 244 21.76 2.13 7.92
C GLU A 244 21.44 2.01 6.45
N GLU A 245 21.20 0.80 5.97
CA GLU A 245 20.83 0.56 4.55
C GLU A 245 19.47 1.19 4.23
N ALA A 246 18.49 1.11 5.14
CA ALA A 246 17.20 1.76 4.92
C ALA A 246 17.32 3.30 4.97
N MET A 247 18.15 3.83 5.87
CA MET A 247 18.42 5.28 6.00
C MET A 247 19.24 5.83 4.84
N SER A 248 20.07 5.01 4.18
CA SER A 248 20.89 5.44 3.05
C SER A 248 20.06 5.83 1.81
N LEU A 249 18.79 5.43 1.77
CA LEU A 249 17.83 5.79 0.71
C LEU A 249 17.07 7.10 0.99
N LEU A 250 17.16 7.67 2.20
CA LEU A 250 16.45 8.89 2.56
C LEU A 250 17.02 10.10 1.82
N GLU A 251 16.15 10.82 1.11
CA GLU A 251 16.51 12.06 0.40
C GLU A 251 15.99 13.30 1.15
N PRO A 252 16.76 14.40 1.20
CA PRO A 252 16.34 15.62 1.88
C PRO A 252 15.15 16.32 1.21
N THR A 253 14.94 16.07 -0.07
CA THR A 253 13.88 16.69 -0.88
C THR A 253 12.74 15.72 -1.11
N ILE A 254 11.52 16.18 -0.89
CA ILE A 254 10.29 15.43 -1.19
C ILE A 254 10.08 15.39 -2.70
N ASN A 255 9.90 14.19 -3.26
CA ASN A 255 9.62 14.01 -4.68
C ASN A 255 8.14 14.27 -5.02
N ALA A 256 7.77 14.16 -6.30
CA ALA A 256 6.38 14.36 -6.78
C ALA A 256 5.36 13.39 -6.16
N LYS A 257 5.82 12.27 -5.57
CA LYS A 257 5.00 11.27 -4.87
C LYS A 257 4.77 11.61 -3.40
N GLY A 258 5.35 12.70 -2.89
CA GLY A 258 5.28 13.04 -1.47
C GLY A 258 6.27 12.25 -0.60
N MET A 259 7.36 11.74 -1.18
CA MET A 259 8.32 10.87 -0.49
C MET A 259 9.74 11.48 -0.45
N HIS A 260 10.41 11.36 0.69
CA HIS A 260 11.85 11.58 0.90
C HIS A 260 12.67 10.40 0.35
N LEU A 261 12.48 10.11 -0.94
CA LEU A 261 13.03 8.94 -1.60
C LEU A 261 13.21 9.25 -3.09
N HIS A 262 14.18 8.61 -3.74
CA HIS A 262 14.31 8.75 -5.19
C HIS A 262 13.04 8.24 -5.92
N PRO A 263 12.52 8.93 -6.95
CA PRO A 263 11.30 8.53 -7.67
C PRO A 263 11.30 7.11 -8.26
N CYS A 264 12.49 6.54 -8.52
CA CYS A 264 12.65 5.18 -9.05
C CYS A 264 12.13 4.08 -8.10
N PHE A 265 11.80 4.44 -6.86
CA PHE A 265 11.20 3.55 -5.88
C PHE A 265 9.70 3.83 -5.75
N SER A 266 8.93 2.76 -5.55
CA SER A 266 7.48 2.84 -5.40
C SER A 266 7.08 3.53 -4.09
N LYS A 267 6.05 4.39 -4.15
CA LYS A 267 5.39 5.04 -3.00
C LYS A 267 4.53 4.08 -2.17
N GLU A 268 4.27 2.87 -2.67
CA GLU A 268 3.43 1.89 -1.99
C GLU A 268 4.02 1.39 -0.66
N GLN A 269 5.32 1.60 -0.43
CA GLN A 269 6.00 1.35 0.83
C GLN A 269 6.42 2.69 1.48
N PRO A 270 5.48 3.40 2.14
CA PRO A 270 5.75 4.72 2.70
C PRO A 270 6.79 4.71 3.82
N PHE A 271 6.89 3.58 4.50
CA PHE A 271 7.93 3.28 5.49
C PHE A 271 8.31 1.81 5.37
N ILE A 272 9.54 1.43 5.73
CA ILE A 272 9.98 0.03 5.71
C ILE A 272 10.57 -0.40 7.04
N PHE A 273 10.27 -1.64 7.44
CA PHE A 273 10.90 -2.27 8.58
C PHE A 273 12.31 -2.73 8.25
N THR A 274 13.17 -2.68 9.26
CA THR A 274 14.57 -3.10 9.20
C THR A 274 14.74 -4.43 9.93
N ASN A 275 15.91 -5.04 9.78
CA ASN A 275 16.28 -6.24 10.50
C ASN A 275 16.67 -6.00 11.98
N ALA A 276 16.63 -4.75 12.46
CA ALA A 276 17.05 -4.40 13.82
C ALA A 276 15.91 -4.36 14.84
N ARG A 277 16.24 -4.76 16.07
CA ARG A 277 15.36 -4.66 17.25
C ARG A 277 15.66 -3.38 18.02
N ARG A 278 14.66 -2.84 18.70
CA ARG A 278 14.86 -1.78 19.69
C ARG A 278 15.06 -2.37 21.09
N ASN A 279 16.00 -1.83 21.85
CA ASN A 279 16.14 -2.06 23.30
C ASN A 279 15.32 -0.98 24.05
N PRO A 280 14.44 -1.32 25.02
CA PRO A 280 14.16 -2.64 25.59
C PRO A 280 13.22 -3.52 24.77
N THR A 281 12.39 -2.93 23.91
CA THR A 281 11.49 -3.69 23.03
C THR A 281 11.11 -2.87 21.80
N GLY A 282 10.75 -3.56 20.73
CA GLY A 282 10.27 -2.98 19.48
C GLY A 282 11.11 -3.30 18.27
N TYR A 283 10.79 -2.60 17.19
CA TYR A 283 11.40 -2.76 15.88
C TYR A 283 11.69 -1.38 15.28
N TRP A 284 12.82 -1.28 14.58
CA TRP A 284 13.19 -0.06 13.86
C TRP A 284 12.63 -0.05 12.45
N PHE A 285 12.13 1.10 12.03
CA PHE A 285 11.64 1.32 10.67
C PHE A 285 12.00 2.74 10.20
N VAL A 286 12.16 2.89 8.89
CA VAL A 286 12.46 4.18 8.26
C VAL A 286 11.21 4.65 7.53
N ASP A 287 10.73 5.85 7.84
CA ASP A 287 9.55 6.47 7.23
C ASP A 287 9.99 7.48 6.18
N TYR A 288 9.81 7.11 4.92
CA TYR A 288 10.15 7.94 3.76
C TYR A 288 9.08 9.01 3.50
N ALA A 289 7.83 8.84 3.95
CA ALA A 289 6.84 9.91 3.84
C ALA A 289 7.15 11.07 4.80
N GLN A 290 7.75 10.78 5.95
CA GLN A 290 8.13 11.78 6.96
C GLN A 290 9.62 12.14 6.96
N GLY A 291 10.46 11.43 6.21
CA GLY A 291 11.89 11.70 6.13
C GLY A 291 12.64 11.41 7.44
N LYS A 292 12.22 10.36 8.18
CA LYS A 292 12.68 10.12 9.55
C LYS A 292 12.72 8.64 9.94
N THR A 293 13.66 8.28 10.81
CA THR A 293 13.69 6.97 11.46
C THR A 293 12.82 6.94 12.73
N TYR A 294 12.02 5.88 12.87
CA TYR A 294 11.13 5.64 13.99
C TYR A 294 11.27 4.21 14.53
N TRP A 295 10.63 3.97 15.67
CA TRP A 295 10.49 2.64 16.20
C TRP A 295 9.03 2.34 16.52
N SER A 296 8.67 1.06 16.39
CA SER A 296 7.36 0.52 16.70
C SER A 296 7.44 -0.37 17.93
N SER A 297 6.37 -0.45 18.73
CA SER A 297 6.35 -1.34 19.89
C SER A 297 6.44 -2.81 19.46
N GLY A 298 6.92 -3.68 20.35
CA GLY A 298 7.07 -5.10 20.07
C GLY A 298 5.75 -5.85 19.81
N THR A 299 4.62 -5.22 20.07
CA THR A 299 3.26 -5.77 19.91
C THR A 299 2.60 -5.36 18.60
N VAL A 300 3.26 -4.54 17.76
CA VAL A 300 2.71 -4.16 16.46
C VAL A 300 2.84 -5.33 15.49
N PRO A 301 1.77 -5.66 14.73
CA PRO A 301 1.72 -6.88 13.91
C PRO A 301 2.83 -6.92 12.84
N GLY A 302 3.14 -5.79 12.20
CA GLY A 302 4.25 -5.67 11.26
C GLY A 302 4.20 -4.39 10.42
N GLY A 303 4.70 -4.43 9.19
CA GLY A 303 4.92 -3.27 8.35
C GLY A 303 5.17 -3.64 6.89
N PHE A 304 5.59 -2.67 6.09
CA PHE A 304 6.12 -2.92 4.76
C PHE A 304 7.61 -3.27 4.85
N CYS A 305 8.16 -3.82 3.76
CA CYS A 305 9.59 -3.98 3.61
C CYS A 305 10.00 -3.72 2.15
N ARG A 306 11.24 -3.27 1.94
CA ARG A 306 11.89 -3.22 0.64
C ARG A 306 13.18 -4.00 0.80
N LEU A 307 13.30 -5.11 0.09
CA LEU A 307 14.44 -6.00 0.29
C LEU A 307 15.67 -5.46 -0.42
N CYS A 308 16.83 -5.79 0.13
CA CYS A 308 18.12 -5.57 -0.49
C CYS A 308 18.95 -6.84 -0.46
N ARG A 309 19.95 -6.88 -1.33
CA ARG A 309 21.04 -7.87 -1.32
C ARG A 309 22.35 -7.18 -1.66
N LYS A 310 23.47 -7.85 -1.37
CA LYS A 310 24.78 -7.39 -1.85
C LYS A 310 24.93 -7.76 -3.32
N ASN A 311 25.59 -6.88 -4.09
CA ASN A 311 26.04 -7.21 -5.43
C ASN A 311 27.44 -7.86 -5.30
N GLU A 312 27.52 -9.17 -5.48
CA GLU A 312 28.75 -9.97 -5.42
C GLU A 312 29.23 -10.33 -6.83
#